data_AF-A0A843BIQ8-F1
#
_entry.id   AF-A0A843BIQ8-F1
#
_cell.length_a   1.000
_cell.length_b   1.000
_cell.length_c   1.000
_cell.angle_alpha   90.00
_cell.angle_beta   90.00
_cell.angle_gamma   90.00
#
_symmetry.space_group_name_H-M   'P 1'
#
loop_
_entity.id
_entity.type
_entity.pdbx_description
1 polymer ?
#
loop_
_entity_poly.entity_id
_entity_poly.type
_entity_poly.pdbx_seq_one_letter_code
_entity_poly.pdbx_strand_id
1 'polypeptide(L)'
;MTVHWGDGVVSAGVSGSATHTYANPGTHTVSVYGGLEAISLDGHPDAAKLVSVDRWGDASWRSMESAFSGAANMVYAAVDAPDLSRVTDMAQMFSGATSFDGDISSWDVSSVTDMAQMFSGAASFNRPLNAWDVSSVTDMTGMFLGASSFNQPLDRWDVSSVTD
;
A
#
# COMPACT_ATOMS: atom_id res chain seq x y z
N MET A 1 -16.45 1.61 -12.67
CA MET A 1 -14.99 1.63 -12.83
C MET A 1 -14.61 1.30 -14.28
N THR A 2 -13.52 1.87 -14.77
CA THR A 2 -12.92 1.53 -16.07
C THR A 2 -11.48 1.08 -15.84
N VAL A 3 -11.09 -0.06 -16.41
CA VAL A 3 -9.74 -0.62 -16.29
C VAL A 3 -9.09 -0.63 -17.66
N HIS A 4 -7.94 0.03 -17.78
CA HIS A 4 -7.04 -0.05 -18.93
C HIS A 4 -5.93 -1.02 -18.57
N TRP A 5 -5.79 -2.11 -19.33
CA TRP A 5 -4.85 -3.18 -19.00
C TRP A 5 -3.42 -2.94 -19.52
N GLY A 6 -3.18 -1.84 -20.25
CA GLY A 6 -1.84 -1.50 -20.74
C GLY A 6 -1.43 -2.21 -22.04
N ASP A 7 -2.26 -3.10 -22.58
CA ASP A 7 -2.05 -3.80 -23.85
C ASP A 7 -3.07 -3.41 -24.95
N GLY A 8 -3.78 -2.30 -24.72
CA GLY A 8 -4.85 -1.80 -25.60
C GLY A 8 -6.24 -2.34 -25.26
N VAL A 9 -6.36 -3.35 -24.38
CA VAL A 9 -7.65 -3.83 -23.88
C VAL A 9 -8.18 -2.90 -22.78
N VAL A 10 -9.48 -2.61 -22.85
CA VAL A 10 -10.19 -1.77 -21.88
C VAL A 10 -11.46 -2.47 -21.41
N SER A 11 -11.65 -2.56 -20.09
CA SER A 11 -12.88 -3.01 -19.47
C SER A 11 -13.65 -1.81 -18.92
N ALA A 12 -14.74 -1.43 -19.59
CA ALA A 12 -15.58 -0.29 -19.20
C ALA A 12 -16.82 -0.76 -18.42
N GLY A 13 -17.31 0.10 -17.51
CA GLY A 13 -18.55 -0.17 -16.77
C GLY A 13 -18.43 -1.32 -15.76
N VAL A 14 -17.22 -1.62 -15.29
CA VAL A 14 -16.98 -2.69 -14.32
C VAL A 14 -17.67 -2.33 -13.00
N SER A 15 -18.46 -3.28 -12.49
CA SER A 15 -18.98 -3.33 -11.12
C SER A 15 -18.45 -4.60 -10.46
N GLY A 16 -17.61 -4.47 -9.43
CA GLY A 16 -16.92 -5.60 -8.80
C GLY A 16 -15.57 -5.92 -9.46
N SER A 17 -15.21 -7.21 -9.51
CA SER A 17 -13.91 -7.67 -10.01
C SER A 17 -13.81 -7.63 -11.53
N ALA A 18 -12.60 -7.38 -12.04
CA ALA A 18 -12.25 -7.57 -13.44
C ALA A 18 -11.03 -8.50 -13.53
N THR A 19 -10.99 -9.33 -14.57
CA THR A 19 -9.88 -10.27 -14.83
C THR A 19 -9.41 -10.08 -16.26
N HIS A 20 -8.11 -10.18 -16.48
CA HIS A 20 -7.48 -10.09 -17.80
C HIS A 20 -6.32 -11.05 -17.91
N THR A 21 -6.09 -11.56 -19.12
CA THR A 21 -4.99 -12.48 -19.42
C THR A 21 -4.14 -11.88 -20.53
N TYR A 22 -2.88 -11.59 -20.22
CA TYR A 22 -1.93 -11.07 -21.19
C TYR A 22 -1.45 -12.18 -22.15
N ALA A 23 -1.51 -11.91 -23.46
CA ALA A 23 -1.00 -12.83 -24.47
C ALA A 23 0.53 -12.86 -24.53
N ASN A 24 1.18 -11.73 -24.24
CA ASN A 24 2.62 -11.58 -24.27
C ASN A 24 3.16 -11.35 -22.84
N PRO A 25 4.21 -12.07 -22.42
CA PRO A 25 4.86 -11.81 -21.14
C PRO A 25 5.55 -10.44 -21.15
N GLY A 26 5.58 -9.79 -20.00
CA GLY A 26 6.20 -8.48 -19.82
C GLY A 26 5.57 -7.69 -18.69
N THR A 27 6.11 -6.50 -18.44
CA THR A 27 5.51 -5.52 -17.53
C THR A 27 4.43 -4.75 -18.28
N HIS A 28 3.25 -4.64 -17.68
CA HIS A 28 2.12 -3.89 -18.21
C HIS A 28 1.68 -2.86 -17.17
N THR A 29 1.40 -1.63 -17.63
CA THR A 29 0.85 -0.58 -16.75
C THR A 29 -0.67 -0.67 -16.77
N VAL A 30 -1.25 -1.10 -15.66
CA VAL A 30 -2.70 -1.09 -15.47
C VAL A 30 -3.11 0.26 -14.91
N SER A 31 -4.09 0.91 -15.54
CA SER A 31 -4.69 2.16 -15.04
C SER A 31 -6.16 1.96 -14.75
N VAL A 32 -6.57 2.30 -13.54
CA VAL A 32 -7.94 2.16 -13.06
C VAL A 32 -8.54 3.55 -12.86
N TYR A 33 -9.71 3.78 -13.44
CA TYR A 33 -10.42 5.05 -13.35
C TYR A 33 -11.80 4.87 -12.74
N GLY A 34 -12.13 5.75 -11.79
CA GLY A 34 -13.45 5.87 -11.18
C GLY A 34 -13.82 4.73 -10.22
N GLY A 35 -13.94 5.08 -8.94
CA GLY A 35 -14.55 4.22 -7.92
C GLY A 35 -13.67 3.09 -7.39
N LEU A 36 -12.34 3.21 -7.52
CA LEU A 36 -11.43 2.34 -6.77
C LEU A 36 -11.36 2.85 -5.32
N GLU A 37 -11.81 2.02 -4.38
CA GLU A 37 -11.88 2.36 -2.96
C GLU A 37 -10.93 1.51 -2.09
N ALA A 38 -10.40 0.40 -2.61
CA ALA A 38 -9.43 -0.47 -1.94
C ALA A 38 -8.67 -1.33 -2.95
N ILE A 39 -7.48 -1.77 -2.57
CA ILE A 39 -6.73 -2.88 -3.19
C ILE A 39 -6.53 -3.91 -2.07
N SER A 40 -6.57 -5.19 -2.38
CA SER A 40 -6.14 -6.25 -1.45
C SER A 40 -5.46 -7.36 -2.24
N LEU A 41 -4.22 -7.68 -1.84
CA LEU A 41 -3.43 -8.78 -2.41
C LEU A 41 -3.24 -9.93 -1.40
N ASP A 42 -3.97 -9.91 -0.28
CA ASP A 42 -3.81 -10.88 0.80
C ASP A 42 -3.95 -12.33 0.32
N GLY A 43 -2.94 -13.14 0.64
CA GLY A 43 -2.86 -14.55 0.24
C GLY A 43 -2.91 -14.81 -1.28
N HIS A 44 -2.86 -13.77 -2.13
CA HIS A 44 -3.04 -13.94 -3.56
C HIS A 44 -1.76 -14.51 -4.20
N PRO A 45 -1.83 -15.60 -4.99
CA PRO A 45 -0.64 -16.25 -5.57
C PRO A 45 0.15 -15.33 -6.52
N ASP A 46 -0.51 -14.31 -7.06
CA ASP A 46 0.08 -13.33 -7.96
C ASP A 46 0.46 -12.01 -7.28
N ALA A 47 0.42 -11.92 -5.94
CA ALA A 47 0.78 -10.68 -5.23
C ALA A 47 2.17 -10.17 -5.63
N ALA A 48 3.14 -11.07 -5.76
CA ALA A 48 4.50 -10.77 -6.19
C ALA A 48 4.62 -10.32 -7.66
N LYS A 49 3.54 -10.37 -8.46
CA LYS A 49 3.53 -9.83 -9.84
C LYS A 49 3.32 -8.31 -9.86
N LEU A 50 2.84 -7.70 -8.78
CA LEU A 50 2.84 -6.25 -8.65
C LEU A 50 4.28 -5.78 -8.40
N VAL A 51 4.80 -4.99 -9.34
CA VAL A 51 6.21 -4.55 -9.31
C VAL A 51 6.38 -3.06 -9.02
N SER A 52 5.35 -2.24 -9.24
CA SER A 52 5.39 -0.82 -8.89
C SER A 52 3.97 -0.25 -8.73
N VAL A 53 3.90 0.86 -7.99
CA VAL A 53 2.83 1.84 -8.08
C VAL A 53 3.47 3.10 -8.64
N ASP A 54 3.00 3.56 -9.79
CA ASP A 54 3.59 4.71 -10.50
C ASP A 54 2.83 6.01 -10.23
N ARG A 55 1.52 5.92 -9.96
CA ARG A 55 0.63 7.02 -9.57
C ARG A 55 -0.54 6.54 -8.74
N TRP A 56 -0.94 7.34 -7.77
CA TRP A 56 -2.15 7.16 -6.96
C TRP A 56 -3.39 7.80 -7.60
N GLY A 57 -3.22 8.97 -8.23
CA GLY A 57 -4.32 9.70 -8.84
C GLY A 57 -5.35 10.20 -7.81
N ASP A 58 -6.61 10.22 -8.21
CA ASP A 58 -7.76 10.76 -7.46
C ASP A 58 -8.65 9.66 -6.85
N ALA A 59 -8.10 8.47 -6.63
CA ALA A 59 -8.84 7.38 -6.00
C ALA A 59 -9.29 7.76 -4.58
N SER A 60 -10.56 7.45 -4.26
CA SER A 60 -11.17 7.75 -2.96
C SER A 60 -11.06 6.53 -2.04
N TRP A 61 -9.86 6.28 -1.53
CA TRP A 61 -9.55 5.13 -0.69
C TRP A 61 -10.38 5.10 0.59
N ARG A 62 -10.85 3.91 0.97
CA ARG A 62 -11.55 3.64 2.23
C ARG A 62 -10.76 2.73 3.15
N SER A 63 -9.94 1.85 2.59
CA SER A 63 -9.04 0.97 3.32
C SER A 63 -7.80 0.70 2.47
N MET A 64 -6.66 0.57 3.14
CA MET A 64 -5.41 0.06 2.59
C MET A 64 -5.02 -1.28 3.22
N GLU A 65 -5.94 -1.92 3.95
CA GLU A 65 -5.75 -3.23 4.56
C GLU A 65 -5.23 -4.23 3.51
N SER A 66 -4.04 -4.78 3.77
CA SER A 66 -3.39 -5.77 2.91
C SER A 66 -3.23 -5.38 1.43
N ALA A 67 -3.24 -4.09 1.10
CA ALA A 67 -3.24 -3.61 -0.28
C ALA A 67 -2.05 -4.15 -1.10
N PHE A 68 -0.88 -4.26 -0.48
CA PHE A 68 0.34 -4.78 -1.10
C PHE A 68 0.95 -5.94 -0.30
N SER A 69 0.12 -6.63 0.48
CA SER A 69 0.52 -7.84 1.19
C SER A 69 1.07 -8.87 0.19
N GLY A 70 2.26 -9.39 0.45
CA GLY A 70 2.95 -10.36 -0.39
C GLY A 70 3.52 -9.81 -1.71
N ALA A 71 3.48 -8.49 -1.95
CA ALA A 71 4.06 -7.85 -3.13
C ALA A 71 5.60 -7.79 -3.06
N ALA A 72 6.24 -8.95 -2.97
CA ALA A 72 7.65 -9.12 -2.65
C ALA A 72 8.61 -8.44 -3.65
N ASN A 73 8.19 -8.22 -4.89
CA ASN A 73 9.00 -7.60 -5.94
C ASN A 73 8.71 -6.10 -6.15
N MET A 74 7.87 -5.49 -5.31
CA MET A 74 7.43 -4.11 -5.50
C MET A 74 8.54 -3.11 -5.16
N VAL A 75 8.92 -2.28 -6.12
CA VAL A 75 9.82 -1.13 -6.00
C VAL A 75 9.01 0.13 -6.27
N TYR A 76 8.54 0.78 -5.21
CA TYR A 76 7.64 1.93 -5.29
C TYR A 76 8.25 3.10 -6.09
N ALA A 77 7.51 3.60 -7.08
CA ALA A 77 7.98 4.63 -8.03
C ALA A 77 6.98 5.80 -8.17
N ALA A 78 6.05 5.94 -7.21
CA ALA A 78 4.96 6.89 -7.34
C ALA A 78 5.47 8.33 -7.35
N VAL A 79 4.91 9.15 -8.26
CA VAL A 79 5.25 10.58 -8.39
C VAL A 79 4.30 11.50 -7.62
N ASP A 80 3.29 10.92 -6.98
CA ASP A 80 2.26 11.57 -6.16
C ASP A 80 2.07 10.79 -4.85
N ALA A 81 1.25 11.35 -3.95
CA ALA A 81 0.84 10.70 -2.71
C ALA A 81 -0.65 10.36 -2.78
N PRO A 82 -1.12 9.28 -2.12
CA PRO A 82 -2.54 8.97 -2.05
C PRO A 82 -3.28 9.98 -1.17
N ASP A 83 -4.53 10.27 -1.51
CA ASP A 83 -5.47 10.89 -0.56
C ASP A 83 -5.95 9.81 0.42
N LEU A 84 -5.41 9.84 1.64
CA LEU A 84 -5.73 8.90 2.71
C LEU A 84 -6.73 9.46 3.72
N SER A 85 -7.30 10.65 3.49
CA SER A 85 -8.17 11.35 4.46
C SER A 85 -9.42 10.57 4.91
N ARG A 86 -9.75 9.50 4.18
CA ARG A 86 -10.88 8.60 4.45
C ARG A 86 -10.46 7.17 4.82
N VAL A 87 -9.16 6.92 4.96
CA VAL A 87 -8.58 5.63 5.34
C VAL A 87 -8.35 5.62 6.84
N THR A 88 -8.92 4.64 7.51
CA THR A 88 -8.70 4.36 8.94
C THR A 88 -7.86 3.11 9.18
N ASP A 89 -7.73 2.26 8.16
CA ASP A 89 -7.11 0.94 8.25
C ASP A 89 -6.01 0.79 7.19
N MET A 90 -4.78 0.58 7.66
CA MET A 90 -3.59 0.27 6.86
C MET A 90 -2.92 -1.02 7.33
N ALA A 91 -3.65 -1.87 8.05
CA ALA A 91 -3.12 -3.12 8.58
C ALA A 91 -2.55 -3.98 7.45
N GLN A 92 -1.37 -4.56 7.68
CA GLN A 92 -0.69 -5.46 6.75
C GLN A 92 -0.42 -4.90 5.34
N MET A 93 -0.55 -3.58 5.11
CA MET A 93 -0.49 -2.98 3.77
C MET A 93 0.75 -3.40 2.97
N PHE A 94 1.93 -3.48 3.61
CA PHE A 94 3.19 -3.92 3.01
C PHE A 94 3.74 -5.20 3.65
N SER A 95 2.87 -6.00 4.28
CA SER A 95 3.27 -7.26 4.90
C SER A 95 3.93 -8.18 3.87
N GLY A 96 5.15 -8.65 4.11
CA GLY A 96 5.91 -9.51 3.19
C GLY A 96 6.35 -8.84 1.88
N ALA A 97 6.21 -7.52 1.73
CA ALA A 97 6.74 -6.76 0.60
C ALA A 97 8.27 -6.60 0.74
N THR A 98 9.01 -7.69 0.60
CA THR A 98 10.43 -7.79 0.97
C THR A 98 11.36 -6.80 0.26
N SER A 99 11.04 -6.40 -0.98
CA SER A 99 11.81 -5.43 -1.77
C SER A 99 11.33 -3.98 -1.62
N PHE A 100 10.24 -3.73 -0.89
CA PHE A 100 9.68 -2.40 -0.73
C PHE A 100 10.62 -1.49 0.09
N ASP A 101 11.04 -0.38 -0.50
CA ASP A 101 11.81 0.70 0.14
C ASP A 101 11.37 2.08 -0.40
N GLY A 102 10.06 2.22 -0.63
CA GLY A 102 9.43 3.40 -1.20
C GLY A 102 9.41 4.59 -0.25
N ASP A 103 9.71 5.79 -0.76
CA ASP A 103 9.55 7.02 0.02
C ASP A 103 8.06 7.35 0.20
N ILE A 104 7.59 7.15 1.42
CA ILE A 104 6.21 7.42 1.86
C ILE A 104 6.20 8.46 2.99
N SER A 105 7.32 9.16 3.19
CA SER A 105 7.48 10.14 4.27
C SER A 105 6.50 11.31 4.19
N SER A 106 5.96 11.57 2.99
CA SER A 106 4.99 12.64 2.73
C SER A 106 3.53 12.22 2.85
N TRP A 107 3.23 10.95 3.16
CA TRP A 107 1.85 10.50 3.30
C TRP A 107 1.21 11.15 4.53
N ASP A 108 -0.02 11.65 4.34
CA ASP A 108 -0.86 12.10 5.45
C ASP A 108 -1.60 10.89 6.01
N VAL A 109 -1.20 10.44 7.20
CA VAL A 109 -1.78 9.26 7.89
C VAL A 109 -2.60 9.65 9.11
N SER A 110 -2.96 10.93 9.28
CA SER A 110 -3.56 11.43 10.52
C SER A 110 -4.94 10.86 10.83
N SER A 111 -5.64 10.29 9.84
CA SER A 111 -6.94 9.62 10.00
C SER A 111 -6.83 8.13 10.35
N VAL A 112 -5.63 7.55 10.28
CA VAL A 112 -5.42 6.11 10.43
C VAL A 112 -5.44 5.72 11.89
N THR A 113 -6.20 4.67 12.21
CA THR A 113 -6.34 4.11 13.55
C THR A 113 -5.68 2.74 13.68
N ASP A 114 -5.54 1.99 12.59
CA ASP A 114 -4.92 0.66 12.58
C ASP A 114 -3.72 0.59 11.61
N MET A 115 -2.54 0.28 12.15
CA MET A 115 -1.30 0.03 11.42
C MET A 115 -0.68 -1.33 11.78
N ALA A 116 -1.47 -2.27 12.30
CA ALA A 116 -1.01 -3.59 12.70
C ALA A 116 -0.25 -4.26 11.55
N GLN A 117 0.96 -4.75 11.82
CA GLN A 117 1.80 -5.48 10.86
C GLN A 117 2.06 -4.76 9.52
N MET A 118 1.88 -3.44 9.42
CA MET A 118 1.95 -2.69 8.15
C MET A 118 3.24 -2.96 7.36
N PHE A 119 4.38 -3.07 8.02
CA PHE A 119 5.69 -3.38 7.42
C PHE A 119 6.26 -4.73 7.87
N SER A 120 5.41 -5.63 8.38
CA SER A 120 5.85 -6.96 8.83
C SER A 120 6.54 -7.70 7.69
N GLY A 121 7.80 -8.11 7.87
CA GLY A 121 8.59 -8.80 6.84
C GLY A 121 8.99 -7.94 5.63
N ALA A 122 8.76 -6.62 5.64
CA ALA A 122 9.27 -5.69 4.63
C ALA A 122 10.78 -5.47 4.83
N ALA A 123 11.57 -6.51 4.56
CA ALA A 123 12.96 -6.64 5.00
C ALA A 123 13.88 -5.50 4.52
N SER A 124 13.60 -4.92 3.34
CA SER A 124 14.42 -3.85 2.75
C SER A 124 14.01 -2.44 3.19
N PHE A 125 12.83 -2.28 3.82
CA PHE A 125 12.28 -0.96 4.11
C PHE A 125 13.13 -0.20 5.13
N ASN A 126 13.63 0.98 4.75
CA ASN A 126 14.42 1.83 5.62
C ASN A 126 14.25 3.33 5.30
N ARG A 127 12.99 3.77 5.14
CA ARG A 127 12.65 5.17 4.87
C ARG A 127 12.17 5.93 6.10
N PRO A 128 12.45 7.24 6.19
CA PRO A 128 12.07 8.03 7.36
C PRO A 128 10.55 8.16 7.46
N LEU A 129 10.02 7.88 8.66
CA LEU A 129 8.59 8.02 8.99
C LEU A 129 8.32 9.01 10.11
N ASN A 130 9.37 9.69 10.62
CA ASN A 130 9.29 10.58 11.79
C ASN A 130 8.40 11.83 11.60
N ALA A 131 7.92 12.07 10.38
CA ALA A 131 7.02 13.17 10.05
C ALA A 131 5.54 12.78 10.08
N TRP A 132 5.24 11.48 10.18
CA TRP A 132 3.87 10.99 10.27
C TRP A 132 3.21 11.42 11.58
N ASP A 133 1.97 11.90 11.48
CA ASP A 133 1.08 12.06 12.62
C ASP A 133 0.36 10.74 12.88
N VAL A 134 0.86 10.00 13.87
CA VAL A 134 0.29 8.71 14.30
C VAL A 134 -0.55 8.82 15.57
N SER A 135 -0.91 10.04 15.99
CA SER A 135 -1.59 10.29 17.28
C SER A 135 -2.98 9.64 17.38
N SER A 136 -3.59 9.29 16.25
CA SER A 136 -4.88 8.60 16.17
C SER A 136 -4.77 7.07 16.11
N VAL A 137 -3.55 6.53 15.98
CA VAL A 137 -3.32 5.08 15.84
C VAL A 137 -3.50 4.40 17.19
N THR A 138 -4.34 3.38 17.24
CA THR A 138 -4.65 2.57 18.42
C THR A 138 -3.99 1.19 18.37
N ASP A 139 -3.70 0.66 17.17
CA ASP A 139 -3.01 -0.63 16.99
C ASP A 139 -1.76 -0.49 16.11
N MET A 140 -0.62 -0.91 16.65
CA MET A 140 0.68 -0.98 15.96
C MET A 140 1.32 -2.37 16.09
N THR A 141 0.53 -3.39 16.41
CA THR A 141 1.00 -4.73 16.74
C THR A 141 1.89 -5.28 15.63
N GLY A 142 3.15 -5.54 15.95
CA GLY A 142 4.11 -6.10 15.01
C GLY A 142 4.36 -5.26 13.75
N MET A 143 4.10 -3.94 13.79
CA MET A 143 4.22 -3.04 12.63
C MET A 143 5.54 -3.21 11.86
N PHE A 144 6.66 -3.41 12.57
CA PHE A 144 8.00 -3.61 11.99
C PHE A 144 8.57 -5.02 12.23
N LEU A 145 7.73 -6.01 12.56
CA LEU A 145 8.18 -7.37 12.83
C LEU A 145 8.92 -7.93 11.61
N GLY A 146 10.22 -8.19 11.71
CA GLY A 146 11.01 -8.71 10.58
C GLY A 146 11.34 -7.69 9.48
N ALA A 147 11.06 -6.39 9.68
CA ALA A 147 11.57 -5.30 8.85
C ALA A 147 13.05 -5.04 9.18
N SER A 148 13.92 -6.00 8.83
CA SER A 148 15.29 -6.09 9.35
C SER A 148 16.21 -4.91 9.02
N SER A 149 15.94 -4.18 7.93
CA SER A 149 16.73 -2.99 7.55
C SER A 149 16.26 -1.71 8.22
N PHE A 150 15.07 -1.69 8.84
CA PHE A 150 14.49 -0.45 9.37
C PHE A 150 15.29 0.04 10.59
N ASN A 151 15.90 1.21 10.45
CA ASN A 151 16.69 1.85 11.50
C ASN A 151 16.57 3.38 11.41
N GLN A 152 15.33 3.88 11.36
CA GLN A 152 15.02 5.30 11.29
C GLN A 152 14.48 5.82 12.61
N PRO A 153 14.70 7.10 12.94
CA PRO A 153 14.14 7.70 14.15
C PRO A 153 12.61 7.75 14.09
N LEU A 154 11.98 7.49 15.24
CA LEU A 154 10.53 7.57 15.47
C LEU A 154 10.23 8.42 16.72
N ASP A 155 11.17 9.26 17.15
CA ASP A 155 11.12 10.03 18.40
C ASP A 155 10.03 11.11 18.43
N ARG A 156 9.41 11.42 17.28
CA ARG A 156 8.31 12.40 17.17
C ARG A 156 6.92 11.77 17.21
N TRP A 157 6.84 10.44 17.21
CA TRP A 157 5.55 9.77 17.23
C TRP A 157 4.88 9.92 18.59
N ASP A 158 3.66 10.44 18.60
CA ASP A 158 2.78 10.36 19.75
C ASP A 158 2.05 9.02 19.72
N VAL A 159 2.51 8.08 20.55
CA VAL A 159 1.95 6.73 20.68
C VAL A 159 1.01 6.59 21.88
N SER A 160 0.55 7.71 22.46
CA SER A 160 -0.29 7.69 23.67
C SER A 160 -1.67 7.06 23.48
N SER A 161 -2.14 6.95 22.22
CA SER A 161 -3.41 6.31 21.86
C SER A 161 -3.28 4.80 21.65
N VAL A 162 -2.06 4.24 21.60
CA VAL A 162 -1.84 2.80 21.37
C VAL A 162 -2.28 2.00 22.58
N THR A 163 -3.03 0.92 22.35
CA THR A 163 -3.56 0.04 23.40
C THR A 163 -3.09 -1.41 23.24
N ASP A 164 -2.91 -2.10 24.37
CA ASP A 164 -2.60 -3.55 24.44
C ASP A 164 -3.82 -4.46 24.16
#